data_AF-V4ABK5-F1
#
_entry.id   AF-V4ABK5-F1
#
_cell.length_a   1.000
_cell.length_b   1.000
_cell.length_c   1.000
_cell.angle_alpha   90.00
_cell.angle_beta   90.00
_cell.angle_gamma   90.00
#
_symmetry.space_group_name_H-M   'P 1'
#
loop_
_entity.id
_entity.type
_entity.pdbx_description
1 polymer ?
#
loop_
_entity_poly.entity_id
_entity_poly.type
_entity_poly.pdbx_seq_one_letter_code
_entity_poly.pdbx_strand_id
1 'polypeptide(L)' 'TGDEEINKLTYEFFKDCRSRNAVVNGPLLMAKALKFATHLGNDTFSASNGWLSAFLKRNNIV' A
#
# COMPACT_ATOMS: atom_id res chain seq x y z
N THR A 1 -9.00 -3.98 -11.90
CA THR A 1 -9.15 -5.10 -10.92
C THR A 1 -9.11 -4.54 -9.51
N GLY A 2 -9.67 -5.21 -8.49
CA GLY A 2 -9.74 -4.68 -7.10
C GLY A 2 -8.38 -4.29 -6.51
N ASP A 3 -7.30 -4.87 -7.00
CA ASP A 3 -5.93 -4.60 -6.55
C ASP A 3 -5.39 -3.23 -7.01
N GLU A 4 -5.90 -2.67 -8.11
CA GLU A 4 -5.47 -1.37 -8.61
C GLU A 4 -5.92 -0.24 -7.67
N GLU A 5 -7.14 -0.32 -7.17
CA GLU A 5 -7.65 0.67 -6.21
C GLU A 5 -6.92 0.59 -4.88
N ILE A 6 -6.60 -0.62 -4.41
CA ILE A 6 -5.78 -0.82 -3.20
C ILE A 6 -4.39 -0.20 -3.36
N ASN A 7 -3.75 -0.40 -4.51
CA ASN A 7 -2.46 0.22 -4.82
C ASN A 7 -2.55 1.75 -4.80
N LYS A 8 -3.57 2.32 -5.44
CA LYS A 8 -3.80 3.76 -5.47
C LYS A 8 -4.00 4.34 -4.06
N LEU A 9 -4.89 3.77 -3.26
CA LEU A 9 -5.16 4.21 -1.90
C LEU A 9 -3.92 4.09 -1.00
N THR A 10 -3.14 3.02 -1.17
CA THR A 10 -1.89 2.82 -0.44
C THR A 10 -0.84 3.88 -0.81
N TYR A 11 -0.77 4.26 -2.09
CA TYR A 11 0.13 5.31 -2.55
C TYR A 11 -0.29 6.71 -2.06
N GLU A 12 -1.59 7.02 -2.05
CA GLU A 12 -2.09 8.26 -1.45
C GLU A 12 -1.76 8.34 0.04
N PHE A 13 -1.96 7.24 0.79
CA PHE A 13 -1.54 7.17 2.19
C PHE A 13 -0.04 7.39 2.38
N PHE A 14 0.79 6.80 1.51
CA PHE A 14 2.24 7.03 1.55
C PHE A 14 2.60 8.50 1.35
N LYS A 15 2.03 9.16 0.33
CA LYS A 15 2.24 10.59 0.06
C LYS A 15 1.82 11.47 1.24
N ASP A 16 0.68 11.16 1.83
CA ASP A 16 0.14 11.87 2.99
C ASP A 16 1.02 11.69 4.25
N CYS A 17 1.63 10.53 4.45
CA CYS A 17 2.65 10.38 5.48
C CYS A 17 3.93 11.17 5.17
N ARG A 18 4.39 11.17 3.91
CA ARG A 18 5.57 11.92 3.49
C ARG A 18 5.39 13.43 3.63
N SER A 19 4.20 13.97 3.33
CA SER A 19 3.90 15.40 3.51
C SER A 19 3.95 15.84 4.97
N ARG A 20 3.76 14.90 5.91
CA ARG A 20 3.85 15.11 7.36
C ARG A 20 5.22 14.74 7.94
N ASN A 21 6.22 14.47 7.10
CA ASN A 21 7.54 13.97 7.50
C ASN A 21 7.49 12.68 8.35
N ALA A 22 6.41 11.90 8.26
CA ALA A 22 6.28 10.65 8.98
C ALA A 22 7.12 9.55 8.30
N VAL A 23 7.77 8.73 9.11
CA VAL A 23 8.48 7.55 8.63
C VAL A 23 7.47 6.46 8.32
N VAL A 24 7.49 5.98 7.07
CA VAL A 24 6.67 4.86 6.62
C VAL A 24 7.58 3.69 6.32
N ASN A 25 7.33 2.55 6.97
CA ASN A 25 8.05 1.32 6.72
C ASN A 25 7.18 0.31 5.94
N GLY A 26 7.83 -0.72 5.40
CA GLY A 26 7.17 -1.78 4.63
C GLY A 26 5.99 -2.44 5.34
N PRO A 27 6.15 -2.89 6.61
CA PRO A 27 5.04 -3.50 7.37
C PRO A 27 3.83 -2.56 7.55
N LEU A 28 4.05 -1.26 7.73
CA LEU A 28 2.97 -0.28 7.84
C LEU A 28 2.19 -0.16 6.52
N LEU A 29 2.89 -0.13 5.38
CA LEU A 29 2.25 -0.11 4.05
C LEU A 29 1.44 -1.37 3.79
N MET A 30 2.00 -2.54 4.12
CA MET A 30 1.28 -3.82 3.99
C MET A 30 0.01 -3.84 4.83
N ALA A 31 0.10 -3.45 6.11
CA ALA A 31 -1.05 -3.39 7.01
C ALA A 31 -2.12 -2.42 6.51
N LYS A 32 -1.71 -1.27 5.95
CA LYS A 32 -2.64 -0.30 5.39
C LYS A 32 -3.31 -0.81 4.11
N ALA A 33 -2.56 -1.47 3.22
CA ALA A 33 -3.09 -2.07 2.01
C ALA A 33 -4.13 -3.17 2.32
N LEU A 34 -3.87 -4.02 3.32
CA LEU A 34 -4.84 -5.01 3.80
C LEU A 34 -6.12 -4.35 4.33
N LYS A 35 -6.01 -3.26 5.10
CA LYS A 35 -7.19 -2.51 5.56
C LYS A 35 -8.02 -1.96 4.41
N PHE A 36 -7.37 -1.44 3.36
CA PHE A 36 -8.08 -0.99 2.16
C PHE A 36 -8.73 -2.15 1.42
N ALA A 37 -8.07 -3.30 1.32
CA ALA A 37 -8.64 -4.51 0.73
C ALA A 37 -9.92 -4.96 1.46
N THR A 38 -9.87 -5.03 2.79
CA THR A 38 -11.05 -5.37 3.61
C THR A 38 -12.18 -4.36 3.41
N HIS A 39 -11.87 -3.06 3.35
CA HIS A 39 -12.89 -2.03 3.14
C HIS A 39 -13.53 -2.09 1.76
N LEU A 40 -12.79 -2.53 0.75
CA LEU A 40 -13.26 -2.71 -0.62
C LEU A 40 -13.90 -4.09 -0.86
N GLY A 41 -13.96 -4.96 0.16
CA GLY A 41 -14.48 -6.33 0.03
C GLY A 41 -13.62 -7.24 -0.83
N ASN A 42 -12.31 -6.96 -0.96
CA ASN A 42 -11.36 -7.80 -1.68
C ASN A 42 -10.63 -8.73 -0.71
N ASP A 43 -11.23 -9.89 -0.45
CA ASP A 43 -10.67 -10.91 0.45
C ASP A 43 -9.51 -11.71 -0.17
N THR A 44 -9.29 -11.55 -1.49
CA THR A 44 -8.22 -12.27 -2.23
C THR A 44 -6.90 -11.52 -2.25
N PHE A 45 -6.91 -10.23 -1.92
CA PHE A 45 -5.72 -9.40 -1.93
C PHE A 45 -4.74 -9.83 -0.83
N SER A 46 -3.47 -10.01 -1.21
CA SER A 46 -2.40 -10.33 -0.28
C SER A 46 -1.29 -9.28 -0.37
N ALA A 47 -1.04 -8.58 0.74
CA ALA A 47 0.08 -7.67 0.90
C ALA A 47 1.41 -8.42 1.13
N SER A 48 1.74 -9.36 0.24
CA SER A 48 2.94 -10.19 0.32
C SER A 48 4.22 -9.37 0.16
N ASN A 49 5.36 -9.97 0.53
CA ASN A 49 6.68 -9.38 0.28
C ASN A 49 6.92 -9.08 -1.21
N GLY A 50 6.39 -9.93 -2.10
CA GLY A 50 6.45 -9.72 -3.56
C GLY A 50 5.63 -8.50 -4.00
N TRP A 51 4.41 -8.37 -3.47
CA TRP A 51 3.58 -7.19 -3.71
C TRP A 51 4.27 -5.91 -3.20
N LEU A 52 4.81 -5.91 -1.98
CA LEU A 52 5.48 -4.73 -1.43
C LEU A 52 6.69 -4.33 -2.27
N SER A 53 7.53 -5.29 -2.65
CA SER A 53 8.71 -5.04 -3.49
C SER A 53 8.31 -4.42 -4.83
N ALA A 54 7.25 -4.95 -5.46
CA ALA A 54 6.72 -4.41 -6.71
C ALA A 54 6.09 -3.01 -6.53
N PHE A 55 5.38 -2.78 -5.42
CA PHE A 55 4.78 -1.50 -5.07
C PHE A 55 5.84 -0.41 -4.86
N LEU A 56 6.87 -0.70 -4.07
CA LEU A 56 7.98 0.23 -3.82
C LEU A 56 8.72 0.57 -5.11
N LYS A 57 9.06 -0.45 -5.91
CA LYS A 57 9.74 -0.27 -7.21
C LYS A 57 8.92 0.57 -8.19
N ARG A 58 7.61 0.33 -8.28
CA ARG A 58 6.72 1.04 -9.21
C ARG A 58 6.54 2.52 -8.86
N ASN A 59 6.55 2.83 -7.58
CA ASN A 59 6.36 4.19 -7.07
C ASN A 59 7.67 4.90 -6.74
N ASN A 60 8.82 4.28 -7.07
CA ASN A 60 10.16 4.80 -6.81
C ASN A 60 10.37 5.22 -5.33
N ILE A 61 9.86 4.39 -4.42
CA ILE A 61 9.97 4.57 -2.96
C ILE A 61 11.24 3.85 -2.49
N VAL A 62 12.14 4.60 -1.87
CA VAL A 62 13.45 4.15 -1.36
C VAL A 62 13.40 4.00 0.16
#